data_AF-A0AAE8U7Q2-F1
#
_entry.id   AF-A0AAE8U7Q2-F1
#
_cell.length_a   1.000
_cell.length_b   1.000
_cell.length_c   1.000
_cell.angle_alpha   90.00
_cell.angle_beta   90.00
_cell.angle_gamma   90.00
#
_symmetry.space_group_name_H-M   'P 1'
#
loop_
_entity.id
_entity.type
_entity.pdbx_description
1 polymer ?
#
loop_
_entity_poly.entity_id
_entity_poly.type
_entity_poly.pdbx_seq_one_letter_code
_entity_poly.pdbx_strand_id
1 'polypeptide(L)'
;MFLENDLENILKASYHISNMNVKQSNEGFKQELLQTISQHLGYHHMLFWEIANNELTAPVLFNIERHTINDYLQRYKNFDPLHPQNITTQPSIQLMSRNEVMCLQKQTHYKEVFLKENRYEDEMAMYLRIDNRLVAVIGFLRKTGEKLFNDKDILKLVYLKRNIENMYSLHHFSQPSIVLEMTDREREVLKFVFKGLKNLDIAQQLFVSENTIKKHLQNLYRKFQVTNRTQLLAKCLKYIDHI
;
A
#
# COMPACT_ATOMS: atom_id res chain seq x y z
N MET A 1 28.80 8.02 -12.05
CA MET A 1 29.01 6.86 -12.94
C MET A 1 28.69 5.58 -12.16
N PHE A 2 27.75 4.77 -12.64
CA PHE A 2 27.45 3.46 -12.04
C PHE A 2 28.63 2.51 -12.25
N LEU A 3 28.87 1.60 -11.30
CA LEU A 3 29.73 0.45 -11.57
C LEU A 3 28.95 -0.51 -12.48
N GLU A 4 29.64 -1.27 -13.32
CA GLU A 4 29.03 -2.24 -14.26
C GLU A 4 28.05 -3.20 -13.55
N ASN A 5 28.41 -3.64 -12.34
CA ASN A 5 27.58 -4.47 -11.49
C ASN A 5 26.29 -3.78 -10.99
N ASP A 6 26.30 -2.46 -10.78
CA ASP A 6 25.08 -1.74 -10.37
C ASP A 6 24.03 -1.74 -11.51
N LEU A 7 24.48 -1.53 -12.76
CA LEU A 7 23.60 -1.54 -13.92
C LEU A 7 23.01 -2.94 -14.15
N GLU A 8 23.85 -3.97 -14.06
CA GLU A 8 23.42 -5.37 -14.20
C GLU A 8 22.35 -5.71 -13.16
N ASN A 9 22.54 -5.30 -11.91
CA ASN A 9 21.57 -5.53 -10.83
C ASN A 9 20.25 -4.77 -11.04
N ILE A 10 20.31 -3.52 -11.52
CA ILE A 10 19.09 -2.77 -11.90
C ILE A 10 18.34 -3.50 -13.02
N LEU A 11 19.05 -3.97 -14.05
CA LEU A 11 18.44 -4.69 -15.18
C LEU A 11 17.80 -6.00 -14.74
N LYS A 12 18.48 -6.79 -13.89
CA LYS A 12 17.91 -8.01 -13.31
C LYS A 12 16.66 -7.71 -12.49
N ALA A 13 16.70 -6.71 -11.61
CA ALA A 13 15.53 -6.28 -10.84
C ALA A 13 14.38 -5.87 -11.76
N SER A 14 14.64 -5.04 -12.78
CA SER A 14 13.63 -4.59 -13.74
C SER A 14 13.02 -5.76 -14.51
N TYR A 15 13.84 -6.75 -14.92
CA TYR A 15 13.36 -7.95 -15.60
C TYR A 15 12.43 -8.76 -14.70
N HIS A 16 12.83 -9.02 -13.45
CA HIS A 16 11.99 -9.77 -12.51
C HIS A 16 10.67 -9.05 -12.23
N ILE A 17 10.72 -7.74 -11.95
CA ILE A 17 9.51 -6.94 -11.68
C ILE A 17 8.55 -7.00 -12.87
N SER A 18 9.06 -6.90 -14.10
CA SER A 18 8.25 -6.97 -15.33
C SER A 18 7.55 -8.32 -15.53
N ASN A 19 8.07 -9.40 -14.93
CA ASN A 19 7.56 -10.75 -15.06
C ASN A 19 6.76 -11.23 -13.83
N MET A 20 6.52 -10.36 -12.84
CA MET A 20 5.71 -10.69 -11.67
C MET A 20 4.27 -11.04 -12.07
N ASN A 21 3.67 -11.99 -11.36
CA ASN A 21 2.27 -12.35 -11.60
C ASN A 21 1.32 -11.24 -11.09
N VAL A 22 0.71 -10.50 -12.01
CA VAL A 22 -0.22 -9.41 -11.68
C VAL A 22 -1.57 -9.88 -11.13
N LYS A 23 -1.92 -11.17 -11.22
CA LYS A 23 -3.19 -11.72 -10.70
C LYS A 23 -3.10 -12.32 -9.30
N GLN A 24 -1.93 -12.27 -8.67
CA GLN A 24 -1.76 -12.77 -7.31
C GLN A 24 -2.48 -11.88 -6.27
N SER A 25 -2.39 -12.22 -4.99
CA SER A 25 -2.95 -11.37 -3.92
C SER A 25 -2.18 -10.04 -3.80
N ASN A 26 -2.84 -8.98 -3.34
CA ASN A 26 -2.20 -7.67 -3.17
C ASN A 26 -1.02 -7.72 -2.18
N GLU A 27 -1.14 -8.48 -1.10
CA GLU A 27 -0.04 -8.70 -0.16
C GLU A 27 1.11 -9.50 -0.80
N GLY A 28 0.78 -10.55 -1.57
CA GLY A 28 1.77 -11.37 -2.28
C GLY A 28 2.57 -10.57 -3.30
N PHE A 29 1.90 -9.73 -4.09
CA PHE A 29 2.56 -8.84 -5.04
C PHE A 29 3.54 -7.89 -4.36
N LYS A 30 3.11 -7.23 -3.28
CA LYS A 30 3.97 -6.32 -2.51
C LYS A 30 5.18 -7.06 -1.91
N GLN A 31 4.97 -8.26 -1.36
CA GLN A 31 6.05 -9.07 -0.80
C GLN A 31 7.06 -9.50 -1.87
N GLU A 32 6.60 -9.99 -3.02
CA GLU A 32 7.47 -10.37 -4.15
C GLU A 32 8.26 -9.17 -4.69
N LEU A 33 7.62 -8.00 -4.78
CA LEU A 33 8.29 -6.76 -5.19
C LEU A 33 9.41 -6.39 -4.21
N LEU A 34 9.13 -6.35 -2.91
CA LEU A 34 10.12 -6.03 -1.88
C LEU A 34 11.26 -7.06 -1.85
N GLN A 35 10.93 -8.35 -1.99
CA GLN A 35 11.91 -9.43 -2.11
C GLN A 35 12.83 -9.24 -3.32
N THR A 36 12.27 -8.89 -4.48
CA THR A 36 13.02 -8.65 -5.72
C THR A 36 13.98 -7.46 -5.57
N ILE A 37 13.48 -6.36 -5.00
CA ILE A 37 14.31 -5.18 -4.69
C ILE A 37 15.44 -5.57 -3.73
N SER A 38 15.16 -6.38 -2.72
CA SER A 38 16.17 -6.83 -1.75
C SER A 38 17.26 -7.67 -2.39
N GLN A 39 16.88 -8.67 -3.19
CA GLN A 39 17.80 -9.61 -3.81
C GLN A 39 18.78 -8.94 -4.78
N HIS A 40 18.31 -7.97 -5.57
CA HIS A 40 19.13 -7.37 -6.61
C HIS A 40 19.79 -6.07 -6.16
N LEU A 41 19.17 -5.27 -5.29
CA LEU A 41 19.69 -3.96 -4.91
C LEU A 41 20.24 -3.89 -3.47
N GLY A 42 20.09 -4.93 -2.65
CA GLY A 42 20.66 -5.00 -1.31
C GLY A 42 19.96 -4.08 -0.28
N TYR A 43 18.67 -3.83 -0.48
CA TYR A 43 17.82 -3.15 0.50
C TYR A 43 17.09 -4.18 1.33
N HIS A 44 17.39 -4.27 2.62
CA HIS A 44 16.91 -5.39 3.44
C HIS A 44 15.78 -5.02 4.39
N HIS A 45 15.60 -3.75 4.74
CA HIS A 45 14.56 -3.28 5.65
C HIS A 45 13.64 -2.32 4.89
N MET A 46 12.45 -2.79 4.55
CA MET A 46 11.51 -2.04 3.73
C MET A 46 10.08 -2.18 4.23
N LEU A 47 9.28 -1.16 3.93
CA LEU A 47 7.87 -1.11 4.23
C LEU A 47 7.11 -0.52 3.05
N PHE A 48 6.00 -1.14 2.68
CA PHE A 48 5.15 -0.69 1.58
C PHE A 48 3.81 -0.20 2.15
N TRP A 49 3.60 1.11 2.12
CA TRP A 49 2.32 1.74 2.40
C TRP A 49 1.50 1.85 1.12
N GLU A 50 0.25 1.41 1.17
CA GLU A 50 -0.73 1.67 0.12
C GLU A 50 -1.72 2.72 0.60
N ILE A 51 -2.13 3.59 -0.32
CA ILE A 51 -3.15 4.59 -0.09
C ILE A 51 -4.40 4.15 -0.85
N ALA A 52 -5.44 3.80 -0.10
CA ALA A 52 -6.74 3.45 -0.64
C ALA A 52 -7.78 4.44 -0.09
N ASN A 53 -8.51 5.11 -0.98
CA ASN A 53 -9.53 6.12 -0.63
C ASN A 53 -9.00 7.23 0.28
N ASN A 54 -7.83 7.77 -0.05
CA ASN A 54 -7.13 8.79 0.75
C ASN A 54 -6.74 8.35 2.18
N GLU A 55 -6.87 7.07 2.51
CA GLU A 55 -6.42 6.50 3.78
C GLU A 55 -5.26 5.53 3.56
N LEU A 56 -4.30 5.56 4.50
CA LEU A 56 -3.20 4.59 4.52
C LEU A 56 -3.72 3.25 5.03
N THR A 57 -3.43 2.19 4.29
CA THR A 57 -3.67 0.82 4.74
C THR A 57 -2.57 0.35 5.67
N ALA A 58 -2.79 -0.76 6.38
CA ALA A 58 -1.69 -1.45 7.07
C ALA A 58 -0.55 -1.75 6.07
N PRO A 59 0.72 -1.52 6.45
CA PRO A 59 1.84 -1.68 5.54
C PRO A 59 2.23 -3.15 5.40
N VAL A 60 2.76 -3.49 4.23
CA VAL A 60 3.48 -4.75 4.03
C VAL A 60 4.92 -4.54 4.48
N LEU A 61 5.40 -5.39 5.39
CA LEU A 61 6.72 -5.28 6.00
C LEU A 61 7.69 -6.32 5.43
N PHE A 62 8.94 -5.91 5.25
CA PHE A 62 10.03 -6.76 4.81
C PHE A 62 11.25 -6.59 5.73
N ASN A 63 11.56 -7.66 6.48
CA ASN A 63 12.53 -7.71 7.60
C ASN A 63 12.45 -6.54 8.59
N ILE A 64 11.24 -6.04 8.86
CA ILE A 64 10.97 -5.09 9.93
C ILE A 64 10.10 -5.79 10.98
N GLU A 65 10.44 -5.64 12.24
CA GLU A 65 9.73 -6.26 13.35
C GLU A 65 8.34 -5.61 13.51
N ARG A 66 7.29 -6.42 13.65
CA ARG A 66 5.90 -5.90 13.71
C ARG A 66 5.68 -4.90 14.84
N HIS A 67 6.36 -5.07 15.97
CA HIS A 67 6.19 -4.18 17.12
C HIS A 67 6.74 -2.77 16.85
N THR A 68 7.81 -2.64 16.06
CA THR A 68 8.36 -1.35 15.60
C THR A 68 7.29 -0.51 14.90
N ILE A 69 6.47 -1.15 14.05
CA ILE A 69 5.45 -0.45 13.27
C ILE A 69 4.22 -0.10 14.12
N ASN A 70 3.86 -0.94 15.09
CA ASN A 70 2.79 -0.62 16.02
C ASN A 70 3.14 0.62 16.86
N ASP A 71 4.37 0.70 17.37
CA ASP A 71 4.85 1.85 18.12
C ASP A 71 4.93 3.11 17.23
N TYR A 72 5.45 2.96 16.01
CA TYR A 72 5.44 4.02 14.99
C TYR A 72 4.06 4.61 14.75
N LEU A 73 3.05 3.76 14.50
CA LEU A 73 1.69 4.18 14.20
C LEU A 73 1.02 4.92 15.36
N GLN A 74 1.36 4.56 16.59
CA GLN A 74 0.78 5.16 17.79
C GLN A 74 1.42 6.50 18.15
N ARG A 75 2.75 6.62 18.00
CA ARG A 75 3.51 7.72 18.60
C ARG A 75 4.18 8.64 17.59
N TYR A 76 4.56 8.13 16.43
CA TYR A 76 5.58 8.77 15.60
C TYR A 76 5.10 9.21 14.21
N LYS A 77 4.06 8.59 13.65
CA LYS A 77 3.57 8.88 12.28
C LYS A 77 3.36 10.37 11.97
N ASN A 78 2.91 11.15 12.96
CA ASN A 78 2.62 12.59 12.78
C ASN A 78 3.89 13.45 12.77
N PHE A 79 5.02 12.90 13.22
CA PHE A 79 6.32 13.56 13.29
C PHE A 79 7.27 13.10 12.19
N ASP A 80 6.87 12.09 11.41
CA ASP A 80 7.66 11.56 10.30
C ASP A 80 7.45 12.43 9.05
N PRO A 81 8.47 13.16 8.61
CA PRO A 81 8.36 14.01 7.42
C PRO A 81 8.23 13.23 6.10
N LEU A 82 8.68 11.97 6.06
CA LEU A 82 8.56 11.08 4.91
C LEU A 82 7.20 10.36 4.85
N HIS A 83 6.40 10.48 5.92
CA HIS A 83 5.10 9.84 5.99
C HIS A 83 4.16 10.36 4.88
N PRO A 84 3.41 9.48 4.19
CA PRO A 84 2.66 9.87 2.99
C PRO A 84 1.64 11.00 3.20
N GLN A 85 1.06 11.09 4.40
CA GLN A 85 0.11 12.17 4.73
C GLN A 85 0.77 13.55 4.75
N ASN A 86 2.07 13.62 5.06
CA ASN A 86 2.82 14.87 5.23
C ASN A 86 3.39 15.40 3.90
N ILE A 87 3.26 14.64 2.81
CA ILE A 87 3.90 14.92 1.50
C ILE A 87 2.91 15.36 0.41
N THR A 88 1.61 15.29 0.71
CA THR A 88 0.53 15.72 -0.20
C THR A 88 0.65 17.17 -0.69
N THR A 89 1.46 18.01 -0.04
CA THR A 89 1.72 19.40 -0.41
C THR A 89 2.83 19.60 -1.46
N GLN A 90 3.58 18.55 -1.83
CA GLN A 90 4.75 18.66 -2.73
C GLN A 90 4.63 17.69 -3.93
N PRO A 91 3.91 18.07 -5.00
CA PRO A 91 3.54 17.17 -6.10
C PRO A 91 4.71 16.66 -6.96
N SER A 92 5.88 17.31 -6.91
CA SER A 92 7.05 16.98 -7.75
C SER A 92 7.99 15.92 -7.18
N ILE A 93 7.81 15.49 -5.92
CA ILE A 93 8.72 14.53 -5.29
C ILE A 93 8.49 13.13 -5.84
N GLN A 94 9.56 12.51 -6.34
CA GLN A 94 9.58 11.10 -6.78
C GLN A 94 10.25 10.19 -5.76
N LEU A 95 11.33 10.68 -5.16
CA LEU A 95 12.13 10.01 -4.16
C LEU A 95 12.62 11.07 -3.17
N MET A 96 12.77 10.69 -1.91
CA MET A 96 13.30 11.60 -0.91
C MET A 96 14.16 10.84 0.09
N SER A 97 15.38 11.31 0.29
CA SER A 97 16.29 10.85 1.34
C SER A 97 16.18 11.71 2.58
N ARG A 98 16.57 11.15 3.73
CA ARG A 98 16.63 11.88 5.00
C ARG A 98 17.35 13.22 4.89
N ASN A 99 18.48 13.29 4.19
CA ASN A 99 19.28 14.52 4.12
C ASN A 99 18.55 15.64 3.35
N GLU A 100 17.78 15.29 2.31
CA GLU A 100 16.96 16.23 1.55
C GLU A 100 15.80 16.76 2.40
N VAL A 101 15.19 15.89 3.22
CA VAL A 101 14.12 16.25 4.17
C VAL A 101 14.62 17.17 5.29
N MET A 102 15.77 16.83 5.87
CA MET A 102 16.36 17.55 7.00
C MET A 102 16.76 18.98 6.65
N CYS A 103 16.95 19.28 5.36
CA CYS A 103 17.15 20.63 4.87
C CYS A 103 15.87 21.48 4.96
N LEU A 104 14.70 20.82 5.00
CA LEU A 104 13.37 21.45 5.00
C LEU A 104 12.69 21.48 6.38
N GLN A 105 13.10 20.63 7.33
CA GLN A 105 12.51 20.57 8.67
C GLN A 105 13.56 20.44 9.78
N LYS A 106 13.48 21.32 10.80
CA LYS A 106 14.29 21.23 12.02
C LYS A 106 14.04 19.86 12.69
N GLN A 107 15.12 19.27 13.23
CA GLN A 107 15.20 17.98 13.92
C GLN A 107 13.85 17.52 14.54
N THR A 108 13.27 16.46 13.98
CA THR A 108 11.99 15.91 14.45
C THR A 108 12.22 14.91 15.59
N HIS A 109 11.28 14.86 16.55
CA HIS A 109 11.26 13.86 17.63
C HIS A 109 11.33 12.41 17.11
N TYR A 110 10.78 12.19 15.91
CA TYR A 110 10.90 10.95 15.15
C TYR A 110 12.35 10.48 15.02
N LYS A 111 13.25 11.36 14.59
CA LYS A 111 14.65 11.01 14.34
C LYS A 111 15.42 10.72 15.63
N GLU A 112 15.22 11.53 16.66
CA GLU A 112 15.98 11.43 17.89
C GLU A 112 15.60 10.22 18.73
N VAL A 113 14.35 9.76 18.59
CA VAL A 113 13.80 8.70 19.44
C VAL A 113 13.54 7.45 18.61
N PHE A 114 12.59 7.47 17.68
CA PHE A 114 12.16 6.27 16.96
C PHE A 114 13.30 5.58 16.20
N LEU A 115 14.06 6.32 15.37
CA LEU A 115 15.14 5.71 14.59
C LEU A 115 16.24 5.15 15.51
N LYS A 116 16.66 5.91 16.53
CA LYS A 116 17.71 5.48 17.46
C LYS A 116 17.31 4.26 18.29
N GLU A 117 16.10 4.27 18.87
CA GLU A 117 15.60 3.16 19.69
C GLU A 117 15.48 1.87 18.90
N ASN A 118 15.07 1.98 17.62
CA ASN A 118 14.96 0.85 16.71
C ASN A 118 16.26 0.55 15.94
N ARG A 119 17.37 1.22 16.28
CA ARG A 119 18.71 1.05 15.68
C ARG A 119 18.74 1.25 14.16
N TYR A 120 17.95 2.20 13.66
CA TYR A 120 18.03 2.69 12.29
C TYR A 120 18.87 3.97 12.24
N GLU A 121 19.71 4.09 11.21
CA GLU A 121 20.61 5.23 11.01
C GLU A 121 20.23 6.09 9.81
N ASP A 122 19.58 5.50 8.81
CA ASP A 122 19.22 6.20 7.59
C ASP A 122 17.90 5.70 7.00
N GLU A 123 17.28 6.56 6.19
CA GLU A 123 16.00 6.30 5.57
C GLU A 123 15.84 7.00 4.23
N MET A 124 15.03 6.37 3.37
CA MET A 124 14.57 6.92 2.10
C MET A 124 13.13 6.50 1.85
N ALA A 125 12.44 7.25 1.00
CA ALA A 125 11.10 6.89 0.55
C ALA A 125 10.95 7.07 -0.96
N MET A 126 10.24 6.13 -1.60
CA MET A 126 9.82 6.18 -2.99
C MET A 126 8.31 6.35 -3.07
N TYR A 127 7.86 7.36 -3.82
CA TYR A 127 6.46 7.72 -3.98
C TYR A 127 5.95 7.18 -5.31
N LEU A 128 5.03 6.22 -5.27
CA LEU A 128 4.43 5.61 -6.44
C LEU A 128 3.17 6.39 -6.84
N ARG A 129 3.09 6.81 -8.10
CA ARG A 129 1.97 7.55 -8.66
C ARG A 129 1.38 6.84 -9.88
N ILE A 130 0.05 6.79 -9.94
CA ILE A 130 -0.72 6.34 -11.10
C ILE A 130 -1.64 7.50 -11.48
N ASP A 131 -1.62 7.89 -12.76
CA ASP A 131 -2.38 9.06 -13.28
C ASP A 131 -2.21 10.32 -12.42
N ASN A 132 -0.96 10.60 -12.03
CA ASN A 132 -0.55 11.72 -11.17
C ASN A 132 -1.08 11.67 -9.71
N ARG A 133 -1.84 10.64 -9.33
CA ARG A 133 -2.30 10.41 -7.96
C ARG A 133 -1.30 9.57 -7.19
N LEU A 134 -0.98 9.98 -5.96
CA LEU A 134 -0.14 9.18 -5.06
C LEU A 134 -0.93 7.96 -4.58
N VAL A 135 -0.46 6.76 -4.94
CA VAL A 135 -1.17 5.50 -4.64
C VAL A 135 -0.44 4.65 -3.61
N ALA A 136 0.87 4.83 -3.45
CA ALA A 136 1.67 4.06 -2.52
C ALA A 136 3.01 4.74 -2.21
N VAL A 137 3.62 4.33 -1.11
CA VAL A 137 4.97 4.75 -0.71
C VAL A 137 5.76 3.54 -0.23
N ILE A 138 6.97 3.36 -0.77
CA ILE A 138 7.92 2.36 -0.29
C ILE A 138 8.96 3.09 0.57
N GLY A 139 8.98 2.78 1.87
CA GLY A 139 10.02 3.23 2.79
C GLY A 139 11.16 2.23 2.83
N PHE A 140 12.39 2.75 2.88
CA PHE A 140 13.64 2.02 2.96
C PHE A 140 14.39 2.48 4.21
N LEU A 141 14.89 1.54 4.99
CA LEU A 141 15.61 1.81 6.23
C LEU A 141 17.00 1.17 6.18
N ARG A 142 17.97 1.82 6.83
CA ARG A 142 19.29 1.25 7.12
C ARG A 142 19.47 1.09 8.62
N LYS A 143 19.90 -0.10 9.05
CA LYS A 143 20.29 -0.37 10.44
C LYS A 143 21.69 0.13 10.73
N THR A 144 21.99 0.29 12.02
CA THR A 144 23.34 0.57 12.49
C THR A 144 24.37 -0.39 11.93
N GLY A 145 25.43 0.16 11.35
CA GLY A 145 26.51 -0.58 10.70
C GLY A 145 26.29 -0.88 9.22
N GLU A 146 25.12 -0.59 8.65
CA GLU A 146 24.91 -0.66 7.22
C GLU A 146 25.40 0.61 6.50
N LYS A 147 25.70 0.49 5.20
CA LYS A 147 26.10 1.64 4.39
C LYS A 147 24.92 2.60 4.23
N LEU A 148 25.14 3.86 4.62
CA LEU A 148 24.18 4.96 4.44
C LEU A 148 23.80 5.12 2.96
N PHE A 149 22.58 5.59 2.76
CA PHE A 149 22.08 5.88 1.42
C PHE A 149 22.87 7.03 0.79
N ASN A 150 23.04 6.95 -0.52
CA ASN A 150 23.72 7.97 -1.32
C ASN A 150 23.04 8.14 -2.68
N ASP A 151 23.51 9.09 -3.48
CA ASP A 151 22.92 9.42 -4.78
C ASP A 151 22.83 8.23 -5.74
N LYS A 152 23.71 7.22 -5.63
CA LYS A 152 23.60 6.02 -6.47
C LYS A 152 22.39 5.18 -6.09
N ASP A 153 22.03 5.13 -4.82
CA ASP A 153 20.80 4.47 -4.35
C ASP A 153 19.56 5.18 -4.89
N ILE A 154 19.60 6.52 -4.87
CA ILE A 154 18.55 7.35 -5.48
C ILE A 154 18.38 6.99 -6.96
N LEU A 155 19.48 6.98 -7.71
CA LEU A 155 19.44 6.68 -9.14
C LEU A 155 18.92 5.26 -9.41
N LYS A 156 19.38 4.22 -8.69
CA LYS A 156 18.88 2.84 -8.82
C LYS A 156 17.36 2.78 -8.74
N LEU A 157 16.82 3.44 -7.72
CA LEU A 157 15.40 3.48 -7.43
C LEU A 157 14.61 4.29 -8.47
N VAL A 158 15.16 5.42 -8.96
CA VAL A 158 14.56 6.20 -10.06
C VAL A 158 14.43 5.37 -11.34
N TYR A 159 15.44 4.56 -11.69
CA TYR A 159 15.37 3.69 -12.87
C TYR A 159 14.26 2.64 -12.78
N LEU A 160 14.06 2.05 -11.59
CA LEU A 160 13.01 1.04 -11.40
C LEU A 160 11.63 1.63 -11.20
N LYS A 161 11.53 2.86 -10.70
CA LYS A 161 10.26 3.47 -10.27
C LYS A 161 9.16 3.34 -11.32
N ARG A 162 9.43 3.70 -12.59
CA ARG A 162 8.41 3.66 -13.64
C ARG A 162 7.94 2.25 -13.95
N ASN A 163 8.86 1.28 -13.92
CA ASN A 163 8.53 -0.13 -14.09
C ASN A 163 7.63 -0.63 -12.94
N ILE A 164 7.99 -0.29 -11.70
CA ILE A 164 7.22 -0.60 -10.50
C ILE A 164 5.82 0.02 -10.58
N GLU A 165 5.69 1.30 -10.95
CA GLU A 165 4.40 1.97 -11.12
C GLU A 165 3.52 1.27 -12.16
N ASN A 166 4.10 0.88 -13.30
CA ASN A 166 3.36 0.17 -14.36
C ASN A 166 2.88 -1.20 -13.87
N MET A 167 3.77 -2.00 -13.24
CA MET A 167 3.40 -3.33 -12.78
C MET A 167 2.41 -3.29 -11.62
N TYR A 168 2.56 -2.33 -10.72
CA TYR A 168 1.60 -2.09 -9.65
C TYR A 168 0.24 -1.63 -10.19
N SER A 169 0.23 -0.76 -11.21
CA SER A 169 -0.99 -0.35 -11.90
C SER A 169 -1.68 -1.54 -12.57
N LEU A 170 -0.95 -2.34 -13.34
CA LEU A 170 -1.47 -3.56 -13.98
C LEU A 170 -2.02 -4.55 -12.95
N HIS A 171 -1.33 -4.70 -11.82
CA HIS A 171 -1.80 -5.51 -10.71
C HIS A 171 -3.13 -5.01 -10.16
N HIS A 172 -3.25 -3.72 -9.86
CA HIS A 172 -4.49 -3.10 -9.40
C HIS A 172 -5.64 -3.23 -10.40
N PHE A 173 -5.39 -3.03 -11.69
CA PHE A 173 -6.38 -3.26 -12.74
C PHE A 173 -6.77 -4.73 -12.89
N SER A 174 -5.85 -5.65 -12.58
CA SER A 174 -6.08 -7.09 -12.63
C SER A 174 -6.78 -7.63 -11.39
N GLN A 175 -6.82 -6.87 -10.29
CA GLN A 175 -7.63 -7.24 -9.13
C GLN A 175 -9.10 -7.17 -9.51
N PRO A 176 -9.89 -8.19 -9.13
CA PRO A 176 -11.33 -8.14 -9.35
C PRO A 176 -11.88 -6.91 -8.62
N SER A 177 -12.36 -5.92 -9.38
CA SER A 177 -13.19 -4.89 -8.82
C SER A 177 -14.45 -5.59 -8.33
N ILE A 178 -14.53 -5.82 -7.03
CA ILE A 178 -15.70 -6.46 -6.41
C ILE A 178 -16.97 -5.68 -6.81
N VAL A 179 -16.84 -4.35 -6.96
CA VAL A 179 -17.89 -3.48 -7.50
C VAL A 179 -18.27 -3.85 -8.93
N LEU A 180 -17.35 -4.17 -9.83
CA LEU A 180 -17.68 -4.62 -11.19
C LEU A 180 -18.26 -6.05 -11.22
N GLU A 181 -17.88 -6.92 -10.28
CA GLU A 181 -18.37 -8.30 -10.21
C GLU A 181 -19.75 -8.45 -9.54
N MET A 182 -20.25 -7.41 -8.88
CA MET A 182 -21.59 -7.42 -8.31
C MET A 182 -22.67 -7.38 -9.38
N THR A 183 -23.65 -8.27 -9.24
CA THR A 183 -24.91 -8.17 -9.99
C THR A 183 -25.70 -6.95 -9.50
N ASP A 184 -26.59 -6.43 -10.34
CA ASP A 184 -27.45 -5.29 -9.96
C ASP A 184 -28.26 -5.58 -8.70
N ARG A 185 -28.73 -6.83 -8.55
CA ARG A 185 -29.44 -7.27 -7.33
C ARG A 185 -28.56 -7.28 -6.10
N GLU A 186 -27.29 -7.68 -6.21
CA GLU A 186 -26.35 -7.60 -5.09
C GLU A 186 -26.02 -6.15 -4.72
N ARG A 187 -25.98 -5.21 -5.69
CA ARG A 187 -25.83 -3.78 -5.43
C ARG A 187 -27.03 -3.22 -4.67
N GLU A 188 -28.25 -3.53 -5.13
CA GLU A 188 -29.49 -3.12 -4.46
C GLU A 188 -29.55 -3.65 -3.03
N VAL A 189 -29.26 -4.94 -2.83
CA VAL A 189 -29.22 -5.55 -1.49
C VAL A 189 -28.18 -4.86 -0.62
N LEU A 190 -26.95 -4.65 -1.12
CA LEU A 190 -25.89 -3.98 -0.37
C LEU A 190 -26.28 -2.55 0.02
N LYS A 191 -26.95 -1.81 -0.87
CA LYS A 191 -27.47 -0.45 -0.60
C LYS A 191 -28.47 -0.43 0.57
N PHE A 192 -29.40 -1.38 0.61
CA PHE A 192 -30.33 -1.48 1.75
C PHE A 192 -29.64 -1.96 3.02
N VAL A 193 -28.62 -2.80 2.89
CA VAL A 193 -27.78 -3.24 4.02
C VAL A 193 -27.10 -2.05 4.69
N PHE A 194 -26.56 -1.11 3.89
CA PHE A 194 -25.98 0.15 4.35
C PHE A 194 -26.99 1.08 5.04
N LYS A 195 -28.24 1.10 4.56
CA LYS A 195 -29.34 1.82 5.21
C LYS A 195 -29.81 1.17 6.53
N GLY A 196 -29.23 0.06 6.94
CA GLY A 196 -29.54 -0.61 8.21
C GLY A 196 -30.78 -1.51 8.18
N LEU A 197 -31.36 -1.79 7.01
CA LEU A 197 -32.59 -2.58 6.90
C LEU A 197 -32.35 -4.06 7.24
N LYS A 198 -33.31 -4.69 7.93
CA LYS A 198 -33.24 -6.13 8.20
C LYS A 198 -33.57 -6.93 6.94
N ASN A 199 -33.15 -8.19 6.88
CA ASN A 199 -33.36 -9.03 5.69
C ASN A 199 -34.83 -9.10 5.26
N LEU A 200 -35.76 -9.10 6.24
CA LEU A 200 -37.19 -9.08 5.97
C LEU A 200 -37.64 -7.79 5.28
N ASP A 201 -37.17 -6.64 5.76
CA ASP A 201 -37.50 -5.33 5.18
C ASP A 201 -36.94 -5.21 3.75
N ILE A 202 -35.71 -5.69 3.54
CA ILE A 202 -35.08 -5.75 2.21
C ILE A 202 -35.90 -6.64 1.27
N ALA A 203 -36.33 -7.81 1.77
CA ALA A 203 -37.12 -8.76 1.01
C ALA A 203 -38.46 -8.15 0.56
N GLN A 204 -39.11 -7.40 1.44
CA GLN A 204 -40.35 -6.67 1.13
C GLN A 204 -40.11 -5.58 0.07
N GLN A 205 -39.05 -4.78 0.20
CA GLN A 205 -38.73 -3.72 -0.77
C GLN A 205 -38.36 -4.26 -2.15
N LEU A 206 -37.74 -5.44 -2.21
CA LEU A 206 -37.33 -6.07 -3.45
C LEU A 206 -38.35 -7.09 -3.99
N PHE A 207 -39.49 -7.26 -3.31
CA PHE A 207 -40.54 -8.23 -3.66
C PHE A 207 -40.03 -9.67 -3.83
N VAL A 208 -39.14 -10.11 -2.92
CA VAL A 208 -38.56 -11.47 -2.90
C VAL A 208 -38.71 -12.11 -1.51
N SER A 209 -38.33 -13.38 -1.37
CA SER A 209 -38.32 -14.04 -0.07
C SER A 209 -37.09 -13.65 0.77
N GLU A 210 -37.21 -13.70 2.10
CA GLU A 210 -36.08 -13.47 3.01
C GLU A 210 -34.90 -14.45 2.74
N ASN A 211 -35.19 -15.68 2.34
CA ASN A 211 -34.19 -16.67 1.94
C ASN A 211 -33.41 -16.23 0.68
N THR A 212 -34.07 -15.54 -0.25
CA THR A 212 -33.40 -14.96 -1.43
C THR A 212 -32.41 -13.88 -1.01
N ILE A 213 -32.79 -13.02 -0.05
CA ILE A 213 -31.88 -12.02 0.52
C ILE A 213 -30.69 -12.67 1.24
N LYS A 214 -30.92 -13.74 2.02
CA LYS A 214 -29.83 -14.51 2.65
C LYS A 214 -28.85 -15.05 1.60
N LYS A 215 -29.34 -15.55 0.46
CA LYS A 215 -28.50 -16.03 -0.64
C LYS A 215 -27.67 -14.91 -1.28
N HIS A 216 -28.28 -13.75 -1.55
CA HIS A 216 -27.53 -12.58 -2.03
C HIS A 216 -26.46 -12.12 -1.03
N LEU A 217 -26.77 -12.11 0.26
CA LEU A 217 -25.80 -11.79 1.32
C LEU A 217 -24.66 -12.81 1.39
N GLN A 218 -24.93 -14.10 1.25
CA GLN A 218 -23.88 -15.12 1.20
C GLN A 218 -22.96 -14.93 -0.02
N ASN A 219 -23.52 -14.59 -1.18
CA ASN A 219 -22.72 -14.28 -2.35
C ASN A 219 -21.86 -13.02 -2.14
N LEU A 220 -22.43 -11.98 -1.54
CA LEU A 220 -21.69 -10.78 -1.14
C LEU A 220 -20.57 -11.13 -0.15
N TYR A 221 -20.84 -11.91 0.89
CA TYR A 221 -19.83 -12.34 1.85
C TYR A 221 -18.67 -13.08 1.18
N ARG A 222 -18.96 -13.97 0.24
CA ARG A 222 -17.95 -14.66 -0.56
C ARG A 222 -17.15 -13.69 -1.44
N LYS A 223 -17.81 -12.81 -2.20
CA LYS A 223 -17.17 -11.83 -3.08
C LYS A 223 -16.29 -10.85 -2.32
N PHE A 224 -16.75 -10.41 -1.14
CA PHE A 224 -16.00 -9.53 -0.26
C PHE A 224 -15.06 -10.27 0.69
N GLN A 225 -14.98 -11.61 0.66
CA GLN A 225 -14.15 -12.41 1.56
C GLN A 225 -14.33 -12.03 3.05
N VAL A 226 -15.58 -12.01 3.49
CA VAL A 226 -16.00 -11.72 4.88
C VAL A 226 -16.96 -12.78 5.36
N THR A 227 -17.19 -12.88 6.66
CA THR A 227 -18.06 -13.94 7.22
C THR A 227 -19.39 -13.45 7.76
N ASN A 228 -19.55 -12.12 7.92
CA ASN A 228 -20.77 -11.56 8.50
C ASN A 228 -21.08 -10.15 7.99
N ARG A 229 -22.29 -9.70 8.30
CA ARG A 229 -22.86 -8.40 7.88
C ARG A 229 -22.02 -7.22 8.35
N THR A 230 -21.51 -7.26 9.58
CA THR A 230 -20.70 -6.17 10.14
C THR A 230 -19.37 -6.04 9.41
N GLN A 231 -18.71 -7.16 9.14
CA GLN A 231 -17.48 -7.19 8.33
C GLN A 231 -17.75 -6.75 6.87
N LEU A 232 -18.89 -7.16 6.29
CA LEU A 232 -19.29 -6.69 4.96
C LEU A 232 -19.42 -5.18 4.94
N LEU A 233 -20.18 -4.60 5.88
CA LEU A 233 -20.32 -3.14 6.00
C LEU A 233 -18.97 -2.46 6.17
N ALA A 234 -18.15 -2.90 7.12
CA ALA A 234 -16.82 -2.33 7.37
C ALA A 234 -15.92 -2.36 6.13
N LYS A 235 -15.93 -3.45 5.38
CA LYS A 235 -15.14 -3.59 4.14
C LYS A 235 -15.71 -2.74 3.00
N CYS A 236 -17.02 -2.56 2.96
CA CYS A 236 -17.70 -1.79 1.92
C CYS A 236 -17.70 -0.27 2.19
N LEU A 237 -17.43 0.21 3.42
CA LEU A 237 -17.34 1.65 3.76
C LEU A 237 -16.42 2.41 2.80
N LYS A 238 -15.39 1.72 2.31
CA LYS A 238 -14.40 2.17 1.32
C LYS A 238 -14.96 2.41 -0.09
N TYR A 239 -16.21 2.06 -0.37
CA TYR A 239 -16.82 2.15 -1.70
C TYR A 239 -18.10 2.98 -1.70
N ILE A 240 -18.39 3.71 -0.61
CA ILE A 240 -19.62 4.50 -0.44
C ILE A 240 -19.78 5.56 -1.53
N ASP A 241 -18.68 6.13 -2.04
CA ASP A 241 -18.73 7.13 -3.11
C ASP A 241 -19.20 6.56 -4.47
N HIS A 242 -19.39 5.23 -4.57
CA HIS A 242 -19.75 4.51 -5.80
C HIS A 242 -21.05 3.67 -5.71
N ILE A 243 -21.82 3.74 -4.61
CA ILE A 243 -23.06 2.95 -4.35
C ILE A 243 -24.26 3.85 -4.07
#